data_AF-A0AA34W6Q4-F1
#
_entry.id   AF-A0AA34W6Q4-F1
#
_cell.length_a   1.000
_cell.length_b   1.000
_cell.length_c   1.000
_cell.angle_alpha   90.00
_cell.angle_beta   90.00
_cell.angle_gamma   90.00
#
_symmetry.space_group_name_H-M   'P 1'
#
loop_
_entity.id
_entity.type
_entity.pdbx_description
1 polymer ?
#
loop_
_entity_poly.entity_id
_entity_poly.type
_entity_poly.pdbx_seq_one_letter_code
_entity_poly.pdbx_strand_id
1 'polypeptide(L)'
;MATGNVNKKSAQLAARVPHDVIEGMDAVKADGETTANFIVTAMRGEIARRQTASTGPENVQIELNKALETLALIEDIGEQAVSNARAIAALAKEELLRHQRK
;
A
#
# COMPACT_ATOMS: atom_id res chain seq x y z
N MET A 1 -25.35 16.65 -12.47
CA MET A 1 -26.48 16.13 -13.27
C MET A 1 -26.21 14.65 -13.53
N ALA A 2 -27.06 13.74 -13.06
CA ALA A 2 -26.97 12.34 -13.46
C ALA A 2 -27.47 12.25 -14.90
N THR A 3 -26.58 12.03 -15.87
CA THR A 3 -26.97 11.58 -17.19
C THR A 3 -27.41 10.11 -17.06
N GLY A 4 -28.36 9.64 -17.88
CA GLY A 4 -28.94 8.30 -17.72
C GLY A 4 -27.94 7.14 -17.63
N ASN A 5 -26.70 7.36 -18.07
CA ASN A 5 -25.64 6.36 -18.11
C ASN A 5 -24.60 6.50 -16.98
N VAL A 6 -24.69 7.51 -16.09
CA VAL A 6 -23.73 7.72 -14.99
C VAL A 6 -24.46 8.16 -13.71
N ASN A 7 -24.23 7.44 -12.61
CA ASN A 7 -24.67 7.83 -11.27
C ASN A 7 -23.48 7.90 -10.30
N LYS A 8 -23.74 8.30 -9.04
CA LYS A 8 -22.69 8.47 -8.02
C LYS A 8 -21.85 7.21 -7.75
N LYS A 9 -22.35 6.02 -8.09
CA LYS A 9 -21.73 4.72 -7.77
C LYS A 9 -21.27 3.92 -9.00
N SER A 10 -21.75 4.24 -10.21
CA SER A 10 -21.54 3.40 -11.39
C SER A 10 -21.79 4.16 -12.69
N ALA A 11 -21.18 3.69 -13.78
CA ALA A 11 -21.43 4.13 -15.14
C ALA A 11 -21.72 2.92 -16.03
N GLN A 12 -22.66 3.08 -16.96
CA GLN A 12 -22.99 2.07 -17.95
C GLN A 12 -22.07 2.24 -19.16
N LEU A 13 -21.38 1.16 -19.52
CA LEU A 13 -20.52 1.06 -20.70
C LEU A 13 -21.19 0.13 -21.71
N ALA A 14 -21.16 0.51 -23.00
CA ALA A 14 -21.67 -0.32 -24.09
C ALA A 14 -20.53 -0.61 -25.07
N ALA A 15 -20.18 -1.89 -25.22
CA ALA A 15 -19.20 -2.38 -26.17
C ALA A 15 -19.69 -3.68 -26.80
N ARG A 16 -19.35 -3.90 -28.08
CA ARG A 16 -19.59 -5.19 -28.74
C ARG A 16 -18.46 -6.14 -28.36
N VAL A 17 -18.81 -7.34 -27.90
CA VAL A 17 -17.86 -8.39 -27.52
C VAL A 17 -18.06 -9.57 -28.48
N PRO A 18 -16.99 -10.11 -29.09
CA PRO A 18 -17.06 -11.30 -29.95
C PRO A 18 -17.71 -12.51 -29.24
N HIS A 19 -18.37 -13.37 -30.02
CA HIS A 19 -19.10 -14.53 -29.47
C HIS A 19 -18.19 -15.53 -28.76
N ASP A 20 -17.02 -15.81 -29.32
CA ASP A 20 -16.00 -16.68 -28.72
C ASP A 20 -15.54 -16.18 -27.34
N VAL A 21 -15.45 -14.86 -27.15
CA VAL A 21 -15.11 -14.26 -25.86
C VAL A 21 -16.25 -14.40 -24.85
N ILE A 22 -17.50 -14.25 -25.30
CA ILE A 22 -18.69 -14.46 -24.44
C ILE A 22 -18.79 -15.93 -24.02
N GLU A 23 -18.63 -16.86 -24.95
CA GLU A 23 -18.63 -18.30 -24.67
C GLU A 23 -17.50 -18.69 -23.73
N GLY A 24 -16.30 -18.14 -23.95
CA GLY A 24 -15.15 -18.35 -23.07
C GLY A 24 -15.38 -17.83 -21.65
N MET A 25 -16.02 -16.67 -21.50
CA MET A 25 -16.41 -16.14 -20.19
C MET A 25 -17.41 -17.08 -19.50
N ASP A 26 -18.47 -17.48 -20.18
CA ASP A 26 -19.52 -18.33 -19.59
C ASP A 26 -19.00 -19.72 -19.20
N ALA A 27 -18.00 -20.24 -19.92
CA ALA A 27 -17.36 -21.51 -19.60
C ALA A 27 -16.48 -21.48 -18.32
N VAL A 28 -15.98 -20.31 -17.91
CA VAL A 28 -15.05 -20.17 -16.76
C VAL A 28 -15.65 -19.47 -15.55
N LYS A 29 -16.90 -18.99 -15.65
CA LYS A 29 -17.61 -18.36 -14.53
C LYS A 29 -17.82 -19.36 -13.39
N ALA A 30 -17.64 -18.88 -12.16
CA ALA A 30 -17.92 -19.69 -10.99
C ALA A 30 -19.44 -19.87 -10.79
N ASP A 31 -19.83 -20.91 -10.05
CA ASP A 31 -21.24 -21.16 -9.73
C ASP A 31 -21.86 -19.96 -9.01
N GLY A 32 -22.96 -19.45 -9.57
CA GLY A 32 -23.66 -18.27 -9.03
C GLY A 32 -22.98 -16.92 -9.34
N GLU A 33 -21.88 -16.90 -10.10
CA GLU A 33 -21.23 -15.66 -10.50
C GLU A 33 -22.06 -14.91 -11.55
N THR A 34 -22.34 -13.63 -11.29
CA THR A 34 -23.02 -12.76 -12.26
C THR A 34 -22.05 -12.29 -13.32
N THR A 35 -22.52 -12.09 -14.56
CA THR A 35 -21.71 -11.51 -15.64
C THR A 35 -21.14 -10.14 -15.26
N ALA A 36 -21.90 -9.34 -14.49
CA ALA A 36 -21.41 -8.07 -13.97
C ALA A 36 -20.21 -8.23 -13.02
N ASN A 37 -20.28 -9.19 -12.08
CA ASN A 37 -19.18 -9.45 -11.15
C ASN A 37 -17.93 -9.94 -11.88
N PHE A 38 -18.11 -10.84 -12.86
CA PHE A 38 -17.00 -11.33 -13.68
C PHE A 38 -16.30 -10.17 -14.42
N ILE A 39 -17.08 -9.32 -15.11
CA ILE A 39 -16.56 -8.17 -15.87
C ILE A 39 -15.84 -7.18 -14.94
N VAL A 40 -16.44 -6.83 -13.79
CA VAL A 40 -15.82 -5.90 -12.83
C VAL A 40 -14.51 -6.46 -12.30
N THR A 41 -14.47 -7.76 -11.98
CA THR A 41 -13.25 -8.43 -11.49
C THR A 41 -12.16 -8.44 -12.56
N ALA A 42 -12.51 -8.80 -13.80
CA ALA A 42 -11.58 -8.78 -14.93
C ALA A 42 -11.02 -7.37 -15.20
N MET A 43 -11.88 -6.34 -15.19
CA MET A 43 -11.48 -4.95 -15.36
C MET A 43 -10.53 -4.49 -14.24
N ARG A 44 -10.82 -4.82 -12.98
CA ARG A 44 -9.93 -4.50 -11.85
C ARG A 44 -8.57 -5.18 -11.98
N GLY A 45 -8.56 -6.46 -12.37
CA GLY A 45 -7.32 -7.19 -12.62
C GLY A 45 -6.47 -6.56 -13.71
N GLU A 46 -7.09 -6.14 -14.82
CA GLU A 46 -6.38 -5.47 -15.91
C GLU A 46 -5.86 -4.08 -15.53
N ILE A 47 -6.63 -3.31 -14.75
CA ILE A 47 -6.17 -2.02 -14.20
C ILE A 47 -4.93 -2.24 -13.34
N ALA A 48 -4.97 -3.20 -12.41
CA ALA A 48 -3.84 -3.51 -11.54
C ALA A 48 -2.61 -3.92 -12.36
N ARG A 49 -2.76 -4.82 -13.35
CA ARG A 49 -1.66 -5.22 -14.25
C ARG A 49 -1.03 -4.03 -14.95
N ARG A 50 -1.84 -3.13 -15.51
CA ARG A 50 -1.33 -1.93 -16.19
C ARG A 50 -0.72 -0.93 -15.24
N GLN A 51 -1.26 -0.78 -14.04
CA GLN A 51 -0.66 0.06 -13.00
C GLN A 51 0.71 -0.48 -12.62
N THR A 52 0.86 -1.78 -12.36
CA THR A 52 2.16 -2.43 -12.07
C THR A 52 3.14 -2.32 -13.24
N ALA A 53 2.67 -2.53 -14.47
CA ALA A 53 3.51 -2.37 -15.66
C ALA A 53 3.95 -0.91 -15.86
N SER A 54 3.08 0.05 -15.54
CA SER A 54 3.36 1.49 -15.61
C SER A 54 4.23 1.99 -14.46
N THR A 55 4.20 1.36 -13.28
CA THR A 55 5.12 1.67 -12.19
C THR A 55 6.48 1.02 -12.38
N GLY A 56 6.59 -0.07 -13.15
CA GLY A 56 7.88 -0.68 -13.47
C GLY A 56 8.68 -1.17 -12.25
N PRO A 57 9.75 -1.96 -12.46
CA PRO A 57 10.63 -2.40 -11.38
C PRO A 57 11.34 -1.21 -10.69
N GLU A 58 11.47 -0.07 -11.36
CA GLU A 58 12.06 1.15 -10.78
C GLU A 58 11.24 1.70 -9.61
N ASN A 59 9.90 1.74 -9.65
CA ASN A 59 9.14 2.24 -8.50
C ASN A 59 9.19 1.29 -7.32
N VAL A 60 9.23 -0.03 -7.55
CA VAL A 60 9.43 -1.00 -6.46
C VAL A 60 10.83 -0.84 -5.86
N GLN A 61 11.86 -0.66 -6.70
CA GLN A 61 13.23 -0.39 -6.23
C GLN A 61 13.33 0.94 -5.47
N ILE A 62 12.64 2.00 -5.93
CA ILE A 62 12.58 3.29 -5.26
C ILE A 62 11.91 3.16 -3.88
N GLU A 63 10.78 2.45 -3.78
CA GLU A 63 10.12 2.23 -2.49
C GLU A 63 10.96 1.36 -1.54
N LEU A 64 11.67 0.34 -2.06
CA LEU A 64 12.62 -0.43 -1.27
C LEU A 64 13.79 0.43 -0.77
N ASN A 65 14.36 1.28 -1.62
CA ASN A 65 15.46 2.16 -1.25
C ASN A 65 15.03 3.17 -0.18
N LYS A 66 13.84 3.76 -0.30
CA LYS A 66 13.26 4.62 0.75
C LYS A 66 13.05 3.90 2.06
N ALA A 67 12.58 2.65 2.01
CA ALA A 67 12.42 1.83 3.21
C ALA A 67 13.78 1.54 3.88
N LEU A 68 14.83 1.27 3.11
CA LEU A 68 16.19 1.08 3.62
C LEU A 68 16.75 2.36 4.27
N GLU A 69 16.59 3.51 3.62
CA GLU A 69 16.97 4.81 4.18
C GLU A 69 16.24 5.12 5.49
N THR A 70 14.94 4.79 5.56
CA THR A 70 14.13 4.96 6.76
C THR A 70 14.61 4.08 7.91
N LEU A 71 15.02 2.84 7.62
CA LEU A 71 15.57 1.94 8.63
C LEU A 71 16.92 2.43 9.16
N ALA A 72 17.79 2.94 8.29
CA ALA A 72 19.05 3.55 8.70
C ALA A 72 18.83 4.77 9.61
N LEU A 73 17.84 5.62 9.29
CA LEU A 73 17.48 6.75 10.14
C LEU A 73 16.96 6.31 11.52
N ILE A 74 16.19 5.21 11.59
CA ILE A 74 15.71 4.66 12.85
C ILE A 74 16.87 4.13 13.70
N GLU A 75 17.88 3.52 13.08
CA GLU A 75 19.10 3.07 13.75
C GLU A 75 19.83 4.24 14.42
N ASP A 76 20.09 5.32 13.67
CA ASP A 76 20.73 6.54 14.19
C ASP A 76 19.96 7.15 15.37
N ILE A 77 18.63 7.24 15.25
CA ILE A 77 17.76 7.73 16.33
C ILE A 77 17.87 6.82 17.56
N GLY A 78 17.91 5.50 17.35
CA GLY A 78 18.07 4.52 18.41
C GLY A 78 19.39 4.69 19.16
N GLU A 79 20.51 4.84 18.44
CA GLU A 79 21.82 5.08 19.03
C GLU A 79 21.85 6.37 19.87
N GLN A 80 21.28 7.45 19.33
CA GLN A 80 21.16 8.73 20.04
C GLN A 80 20.30 8.59 21.31
N ALA A 81 19.17 7.89 21.24
CA ALA A 81 18.29 7.68 22.39
C ALA A 81 19.01 6.92 23.51
N VAL A 82 19.77 5.88 23.18
CA VAL A 82 20.58 5.12 24.16
C VAL A 82 21.66 5.97 24.77
N SER A 83 22.36 6.78 23.96
CA SER A 83 23.39 7.71 24.45
C SER A 83 22.80 8.73 25.44
N ASN A 84 21.68 9.35 25.07
CA ASN A 84 20.97 10.32 25.91
C ASN A 84 20.49 9.69 27.23
N ALA A 85 19.94 8.47 27.19
CA ALA A 85 19.51 7.76 28.39
C ALA A 85 20.68 7.48 29.35
N ARG A 86 21.85 7.11 28.82
CA ARG A 86 23.07 6.93 29.65
C ARG A 86 23.54 8.23 30.28
N ALA A 87 23.52 9.34 29.54
CA ALA A 87 23.88 10.65 30.06
C ALA A 87 22.94 11.09 31.19
N ILE A 88 21.63 10.91 31.02
CA ILE A 88 20.63 11.20 32.05
C ILE A 88 20.87 10.36 33.30
N ALA A 89 21.13 9.06 33.15
CA ALA A 89 21.40 8.16 34.27
C ALA A 89 22.67 8.56 35.04
N ALA A 90 23.72 8.98 34.32
CA ALA A 90 24.95 9.48 34.94
C ALA A 90 24.70 10.76 35.75
N LEU A 91 24.00 11.74 35.17
CA LEU A 91 23.63 12.99 35.85
C LEU A 91 22.78 12.74 37.09
N ALA A 92 21.78 11.85 36.99
CA ALA A 92 20.93 11.49 38.12
C ALA A 92 21.72 10.85 39.26
N LYS A 93 22.70 9.99 38.93
CA LYS A 93 23.59 9.38 39.92
C LYS A 93 24.49 10.42 40.59
N GLU A 94 25.03 11.37 39.84
CA GLU A 94 25.83 12.47 40.39
C GLU A 94 25.02 13.35 41.34
N GLU A 95 23.81 13.74 40.94
CA GLU A 95 22.91 14.54 41.78
C GLU A 95 22.50 13.80 43.06
N LEU A 96 22.20 12.50 42.98
CA LEU A 96 21.92 11.67 44.17
C LEU A 96 23.11 11.69 45.16
N LEU A 97 24.33 11.51 44.65
CA LEU A 97 25.54 11.53 45.45
C LEU A 97 25.85 12.91 46.05
N ARG A 98 25.47 14.00 45.36
CA ARG A 98 25.56 15.37 45.91
C ARG A 98 24.57 15.58 47.04
N HIS A 99 23.35 15.06 46.89
CA HIS A 99 22.29 15.19 47.90
C HIS A 99 22.58 14.39 49.17
N GLN A 100 23.26 13.23 49.06
CA GLN A 100 23.67 12.41 50.21
C GLN A 100 24.87 12.96 51.00
N ARG A 101 25.62 13.91 50.41
CA ARG A 101 26.78 14.56 51.05
C ARG A 101 26.43 15.88 51.74
N LYS A 102 25.18 16.35 51.62
CA LYS A 102 24.63 17.50 52.35
C LYS A 102 23.87 16.99 53.57
#